data_AF-A0A1E4RHC8-F1
#
_entry.id   AF-A0A1E4RHC8-F1
#
_cell.length_a   1.000
_cell.length_b   1.000
_cell.length_c   1.000
_cell.angle_alpha   90.00
_cell.angle_beta   90.00
_cell.angle_gamma   90.00
#
_symmetry.space_group_name_H-M   'P 1'
#
loop_
_entity.id
_entity.type
_entity.pdbx_description
1 polymer ?
#
loop_
_entity_poly.entity_id
_entity_poly.type
_entity_poly.pdbx_seq_one_letter_code
_entity_poly.pdbx_strand_id
1 'polypeptide(L)'
;DLAPGDQLVQLLNHLQENQAKSDARSALQLRDTLTAEEFFQKVDNLQDYYNEVTWLLQKTQLDNNLYVWIFSLESLVKHLIKYKVFYDRQLINNFQYDINGNSIVEAAGTKLGKLCGDLGEFTHTFCSSNMSFAKIFEIGKASNFVFNKFASVVVKSLEVLIIDKSEDAQYIDNGSFTIGCLSNLIYKLYDYIYDTDSTKRNKLLYKAFPILTELVKVSYIAGEVQLIEKFLDDETYNPPVIDYRFPFEVIKNSTVDLSTLIDFYKFTAFNLVTLSLQGPVIKKTQLDRAKFYFKILFSFPNLKTSLYRQSEVTNKLEVESQLEEDRLISLNERQEISLMYILFYLLNLENLNDLTNPDTHFNNQVQFLIVSLSSSISWDLDNSASHSGSHSSSLASLHQPLSTKPQVPSRRKQYNRIKFKSLSSIIVYGSYKENLTLVVNFLKHFKPNRLDVPVIVSNHALRPEDGANENEFQHSISNIDPQRYPGKIFYVETIDKIVQILKVLTVKHLVDTGGFNYIHKNTLDQIFTCK
;
A
#
# COMPACT_ATOMS: atom_id res chain seq x y z
N ASP A 1 20.27 33.28 35.43
CA ASP A 1 21.48 33.19 34.60
C ASP A 1 21.88 31.75 34.32
N LEU A 2 21.10 31.05 33.48
CA LEU A 2 21.47 29.75 32.93
C LEU A 2 21.72 29.92 31.43
N ALA A 3 22.71 29.22 30.89
CA ALA A 3 23.01 29.27 29.47
C ALA A 3 21.77 28.87 28.65
N PRO A 4 21.49 29.51 27.50
CA PRO A 4 20.27 29.28 26.72
C PRO A 4 20.05 27.81 26.29
N GLY A 5 21.11 26.99 26.25
CA GLY A 5 21.01 25.54 26.00
C GLY A 5 20.42 24.73 27.15
N ASP A 6 20.65 25.11 28.41
CA ASP A 6 20.19 24.35 29.58
C ASP A 6 18.68 24.54 29.83
N GLN A 7 18.16 25.74 29.54
CA GLN A 7 16.72 26.03 29.61
C GLN A 7 15.92 25.23 28.58
N LEU A 8 16.48 25.04 27.37
CA LEU A 8 15.82 24.25 26.34
C LEU A 8 15.82 22.75 26.66
N VAL A 9 16.91 22.22 27.21
CA VAL A 9 16.94 20.83 27.67
C VAL A 9 15.94 20.60 28.81
N GLN A 10 15.83 21.54 29.75
CA GLN A 10 14.81 21.49 30.80
C GLN A 10 13.38 21.52 30.24
N LEU A 11 13.11 22.38 29.25
CA LEU A 11 11.82 22.43 28.56
C LEU A 11 11.49 21.09 27.87
N LEU A 12 12.45 20.52 27.14
CA LEU A 12 12.27 19.25 26.45
C LEU A 12 12.01 18.10 27.42
N ASN A 13 12.74 18.06 28.54
CA ASN A 13 12.50 17.08 29.62
C ASN A 13 11.11 17.28 30.23
N HIS A 14 10.69 18.52 30.47
CA HIS A 14 9.37 18.80 31.02
C HIS A 14 8.23 18.38 30.06
N LEU A 15 8.38 18.65 28.77
CA LEU A 15 7.44 18.18 27.74
C LEU A 15 7.39 16.65 27.68
N GLN A 16 8.53 15.98 27.78
CA GLN A 16 8.60 14.53 27.81
C GLN A 16 7.96 13.94 29.07
N GLU A 17 8.21 14.51 30.24
CA GLU A 17 7.59 14.08 31.50
C GLU A 17 6.08 14.29 31.48
N ASN A 18 5.60 15.41 30.96
CA ASN A 18 4.17 15.67 30.82
C ASN A 18 3.51 14.69 29.84
N GLN A 19 4.19 14.40 28.74
CA GLN A 19 3.75 13.37 27.80
C GLN A 19 3.69 12.00 28.48
N ALA A 20 4.76 11.58 29.16
CA ALA A 20 4.80 10.30 29.87
C ALA A 20 3.70 10.20 30.95
N LYS A 21 3.42 11.29 31.68
CA LYS A 21 2.31 11.36 32.64
C LYS A 21 0.95 11.22 31.94
N SER A 22 0.78 11.84 30.78
CA SER A 22 -0.43 11.71 29.96
C SER A 22 -0.62 10.27 29.46
N ASP A 23 0.42 9.67 28.90
CA ASP A 23 0.44 8.28 28.39
C ASP A 23 0.21 7.26 29.52
N ALA A 24 0.67 7.58 30.73
CA ALA A 24 0.47 6.77 31.93
C ALA A 24 -0.92 6.95 32.56
N ARG A 25 -1.74 7.92 32.12
CA ARG A 25 -3.13 8.03 32.59
C ARG A 25 -3.86 6.75 32.20
N SER A 26 -4.33 6.02 33.21
CA SER A 26 -5.07 4.76 33.03
C SER A 26 -6.26 4.91 32.06
N ALA A 27 -6.81 6.12 31.94
CA ALA A 27 -7.87 6.47 31.00
C ALA A 27 -7.52 6.20 29.52
N LEU A 28 -6.27 6.40 29.09
CA LEU A 28 -5.82 6.23 27.69
C LEU A 28 -5.18 4.86 27.40
N GLN A 29 -4.97 4.04 28.43
CA GLN A 29 -4.39 2.72 28.28
C GLN A 29 -5.46 1.71 27.84
N LEU A 30 -5.20 1.04 26.73
CA LEU A 30 -5.93 -0.14 26.27
C LEU A 30 -5.36 -1.39 26.96
N ARG A 31 -6.23 -2.28 27.39
CA ARG A 31 -5.89 -3.63 27.88
C ARG A 31 -6.11 -4.62 26.74
N ASP A 32 -5.43 -5.77 26.79
CA ASP A 32 -5.49 -6.78 25.71
C ASP A 32 -6.90 -7.34 25.49
N THR A 33 -7.74 -7.31 26.54
CA THR A 33 -9.15 -7.70 26.49
C THR A 33 -10.01 -6.55 27.01
N LEU A 34 -10.86 -5.99 26.14
CA LEU A 34 -11.85 -4.95 26.48
C LEU A 34 -13.20 -5.35 25.86
N THR A 35 -14.30 -5.10 26.56
CA THR A 35 -15.64 -5.18 25.96
C THR A 35 -15.86 -4.02 24.97
N ALA A 36 -16.87 -4.14 24.08
CA ALA A 36 -17.20 -3.06 23.15
C ALA A 36 -17.58 -1.75 23.86
N GLU A 37 -18.29 -1.83 24.98
CA GLU A 37 -18.67 -0.69 25.83
C GLU A 37 -17.45 -0.05 26.51
N GLU A 38 -16.57 -0.86 27.08
CA GLU A 38 -15.33 -0.38 27.69
C GLU A 38 -14.44 0.31 26.64
N PHE A 39 -14.35 -0.27 25.44
CA PHE A 39 -13.61 0.35 24.34
C PHE A 39 -14.25 1.67 23.91
N PHE A 40 -15.58 1.74 23.77
CA PHE A 40 -16.25 2.99 23.43
C PHE A 40 -15.98 4.09 24.48
N GLN A 41 -16.03 3.76 25.77
CA GLN A 41 -15.63 4.68 26.84
C GLN A 41 -14.15 5.10 26.72
N LYS A 42 -13.26 4.19 26.31
CA LYS A 42 -11.86 4.53 26.04
C LYS A 42 -11.72 5.49 24.86
N VAL A 43 -12.55 5.36 23.83
CA VAL A 43 -12.62 6.30 22.69
C VAL A 43 -13.13 7.66 23.15
N ASP A 44 -14.09 7.72 24.08
CA ASP A 44 -14.54 8.99 24.68
C ASP A 44 -13.41 9.69 25.45
N ASN A 45 -12.68 8.93 26.28
CA ASN A 45 -11.51 9.47 26.98
C ASN A 45 -10.43 9.97 26.01
N LEU A 46 -10.25 9.28 24.87
CA LEU A 46 -9.34 9.71 23.81
C LEU A 46 -9.82 11.02 23.18
N GLN A 47 -11.11 11.16 22.92
CA GLN A 47 -11.70 12.38 22.37
C GLN A 47 -11.53 13.57 23.32
N ASP A 48 -11.74 13.38 24.63
CA ASP A 48 -11.51 14.43 25.63
C ASP A 48 -10.04 14.86 25.68
N TYR A 49 -9.12 13.89 25.60
CA TYR A 49 -7.69 14.18 25.49
C TYR A 49 -7.35 14.96 24.21
N TYR A 50 -7.92 14.56 23.07
CA TYR A 50 -7.81 15.30 21.81
C TYR A 50 -8.29 16.75 21.99
N ASN A 51 -9.46 16.97 22.59
CA ASN A 51 -9.99 18.32 22.83
C ASN A 51 -9.06 19.16 23.73
N GLU A 52 -8.46 18.57 24.77
CA GLU A 52 -7.49 19.25 25.64
C GLU A 52 -6.25 19.71 24.87
N VAL A 53 -5.66 18.80 24.08
CA VAL A 53 -4.45 19.10 23.30
C VAL A 53 -4.74 20.08 22.17
N THR A 54 -5.85 19.92 21.47
CA THR A 54 -6.23 20.80 20.36
C THR A 54 -6.50 22.22 20.84
N TRP A 55 -7.15 22.39 21.99
CA TRP A 55 -7.31 23.70 22.62
C TRP A 55 -5.97 24.36 22.95
N LEU A 56 -4.98 23.59 23.42
CA LEU A 56 -3.62 24.08 23.66
C LEU A 56 -2.95 24.54 22.36
N LEU A 57 -3.04 23.74 21.29
CA LEU A 57 -2.43 24.05 20.00
C LEU A 57 -3.08 25.28 19.35
N GLN A 58 -4.40 25.43 19.43
CA GLN A 58 -5.11 26.61 18.92
C GLN A 58 -4.69 27.91 19.63
N LYS A 59 -4.28 27.83 20.90
CA LYS A 59 -3.79 28.98 21.67
C LYS A 59 -2.32 29.31 21.46
N THR A 60 -1.56 28.42 20.82
CA THR A 60 -0.11 28.56 20.69
C THR A 60 0.29 28.72 19.23
N GLN A 61 0.92 29.86 18.90
CA GLN A 61 1.48 30.06 17.56
C GLN A 61 2.65 29.09 17.32
N LEU A 62 2.61 28.38 16.19
CA LEU A 62 3.56 27.32 15.86
C LEU A 62 5.01 27.81 15.82
N ASP A 63 5.28 28.95 15.18
CA ASP A 63 6.65 29.47 14.99
C ASP A 63 7.42 29.70 16.30
N ASN A 64 6.68 30.03 17.36
CA ASN A 64 7.20 30.27 18.71
C ASN A 64 7.15 29.03 19.61
N ASN A 65 6.33 28.02 19.27
CA ASN A 65 6.04 26.87 20.11
C ASN A 65 6.25 25.53 19.39
N LEU A 66 7.18 25.48 18.43
CA LEU A 66 7.44 24.31 17.58
C LEU A 66 7.58 23.00 18.36
N TYR A 67 8.31 23.01 19.49
CA TYR A 67 8.49 21.79 20.29
C TYR A 67 7.20 21.33 20.97
N VAL A 68 6.36 22.26 21.43
CA VAL A 68 5.03 21.92 21.98
C VAL A 68 4.20 21.24 20.89
N TRP A 69 4.17 21.83 19.70
CA TRP A 69 3.48 21.27 18.53
C TRP A 69 3.97 19.86 18.18
N ILE A 70 5.29 19.65 18.08
CA ILE A 70 5.86 18.34 17.77
C ILE A 70 5.46 17.29 18.81
N PHE A 71 5.60 17.60 20.10
CA PHE A 71 5.32 16.63 21.17
C PHE A 71 3.82 16.33 21.31
N SER A 72 2.98 17.35 21.21
CA SER A 72 1.52 17.21 21.23
C SER A 72 1.03 16.36 20.06
N LEU A 73 1.47 16.67 18.83
CA LEU A 73 1.08 15.89 17.65
C LEU A 73 1.61 14.45 17.72
N GLU A 74 2.85 14.26 18.17
CA GLU A 74 3.41 12.90 18.28
C GLU A 74 2.60 12.04 19.24
N SER A 75 2.17 12.62 20.36
CA SER A 75 1.28 11.95 21.31
C SER A 75 -0.08 11.61 20.70
N LEU A 76 -0.74 12.57 20.06
CA LEU A 76 -2.07 12.36 19.45
C LEU A 76 -2.04 11.24 18.41
N VAL A 77 -1.11 11.32 17.45
CA VAL A 77 -0.99 10.34 16.37
C VAL A 77 -0.70 8.94 16.93
N LYS A 78 0.19 8.82 17.92
CA LYS A 78 0.51 7.53 18.55
C LYS A 78 -0.71 6.87 19.19
N HIS A 79 -1.49 7.62 19.97
CA HIS A 79 -2.70 7.08 20.60
C HIS A 79 -3.71 6.68 19.54
N LEU A 80 -3.92 7.50 18.51
CA LEU A 80 -4.85 7.18 17.44
C LEU A 80 -4.47 5.90 16.70
N ILE A 81 -3.19 5.70 16.35
CA ILE A 81 -2.71 4.43 15.77
C ILE A 81 -3.05 3.26 16.69
N LYS A 82 -2.71 3.37 17.98
CA LYS A 82 -2.92 2.31 18.97
C LYS A 82 -4.39 1.91 19.04
N TYR A 83 -5.29 2.89 19.09
CA TYR A 83 -6.73 2.66 19.14
C TYR A 83 -7.29 2.07 17.85
N LYS A 84 -6.84 2.53 16.69
CA LYS A 84 -7.26 1.99 15.40
C LYS A 84 -6.80 0.55 15.18
N VAL A 85 -5.54 0.24 15.53
CA VAL A 85 -5.01 -1.13 15.45
C VAL A 85 -5.77 -2.05 16.39
N PHE A 86 -6.08 -1.60 17.60
CA PHE A 86 -6.90 -2.38 18.54
C PHE A 86 -8.30 -2.61 17.99
N TYR A 87 -8.94 -1.57 17.48
CA TYR A 87 -10.26 -1.64 16.88
C TYR A 87 -10.33 -2.66 15.74
N ASP A 88 -9.39 -2.60 14.80
CA ASP A 88 -9.31 -3.53 13.67
C ASP A 88 -9.04 -4.98 14.12
N ARG A 89 -8.03 -5.19 14.97
CA ARG A 89 -7.61 -6.54 15.37
C ARG A 89 -8.54 -7.22 16.35
N GLN A 90 -9.08 -6.49 17.31
CA GLN A 90 -9.80 -7.08 18.45
C GLN A 90 -11.32 -6.92 18.35
N LEU A 91 -11.82 -5.81 17.80
CA LEU A 91 -13.26 -5.57 17.79
C LEU A 91 -13.94 -6.10 16.53
N ILE A 92 -13.42 -5.79 15.35
CA ILE A 92 -14.00 -6.25 14.08
C ILE A 92 -13.83 -7.76 13.89
N ASN A 93 -12.68 -8.31 14.29
CA ASN A 93 -12.33 -9.70 13.99
C ASN A 93 -12.79 -10.73 15.04
N ASN A 94 -13.03 -10.31 16.30
CA ASN A 94 -13.31 -11.23 17.41
C ASN A 94 -14.72 -11.13 18.00
N PHE A 95 -15.47 -10.03 17.83
CA PHE A 95 -16.82 -9.95 18.39
C PHE A 95 -17.82 -10.72 17.53
N GLN A 96 -18.26 -11.87 18.06
CA GLN A 96 -19.42 -12.59 17.56
C GLN A 96 -20.67 -11.72 17.74
N TYR A 97 -21.49 -11.70 16.69
CA TYR A 97 -22.65 -10.83 16.46
C TYR A 97 -23.68 -10.83 17.60
N ASP A 98 -23.50 -9.98 18.61
CA ASP A 98 -24.64 -9.45 19.37
C ASP A 98 -25.12 -8.16 18.70
N ILE A 99 -26.41 -8.13 18.35
CA ILE A 99 -27.05 -7.05 17.57
C ILE A 99 -26.85 -5.67 18.22
N ASN A 100 -26.72 -5.60 19.54
CA ASN A 100 -26.46 -4.37 20.29
C ASN A 100 -24.96 -3.99 20.34
N GLY A 101 -24.04 -4.95 20.26
CA GLY A 101 -22.61 -4.69 20.20
C GLY A 101 -22.18 -4.05 18.88
N ASN A 102 -22.86 -4.38 17.79
CA ASN A 102 -22.57 -3.83 16.46
C ASN A 102 -22.77 -2.31 16.39
N SER A 103 -23.82 -1.75 17.00
CA SER A 103 -24.06 -0.30 16.96
C SER A 103 -23.00 0.49 17.75
N ILE A 104 -22.51 -0.08 18.86
CA ILE A 104 -21.46 0.54 19.70
C ILE A 104 -20.11 0.47 18.99
N VAL A 105 -19.79 -0.65 18.34
CA VAL A 105 -18.56 -0.81 17.54
C VAL A 105 -18.57 0.11 16.32
N GLU A 106 -19.71 0.28 15.65
CA GLU A 106 -19.87 1.26 14.56
C GLU A 106 -19.73 2.70 15.07
N ALA A 107 -20.35 3.04 16.20
CA ALA A 107 -20.25 4.37 16.79
C ALA A 107 -18.80 4.69 17.23
N ALA A 108 -18.07 3.71 17.77
CA ALA A 108 -16.65 3.85 18.09
C ALA A 108 -15.82 4.12 16.83
N GLY A 109 -16.09 3.38 15.74
CA GLY A 109 -15.46 3.59 14.44
C GLY A 109 -15.72 5.01 13.91
N THR A 110 -16.97 5.48 13.92
CA THR A 110 -17.32 6.84 13.49
C THR A 110 -16.56 7.92 14.29
N LYS A 111 -16.43 7.75 15.61
CA LYS A 111 -15.66 8.68 16.45
C LYS A 111 -14.16 8.66 16.11
N LEU A 112 -13.57 7.48 15.94
CA LEU A 112 -12.16 7.36 15.51
C LEU A 112 -11.95 8.01 14.13
N GLY A 113 -12.94 7.92 13.24
CA GLY A 113 -12.91 8.60 11.95
C GLY A 113 -12.91 10.10 12.05
N LYS A 114 -13.76 10.66 12.90
CA LYS A 114 -13.74 12.08 13.20
C LYS A 114 -12.38 12.53 13.76
N LEU A 115 -11.82 11.79 14.74
CA LEU A 115 -10.50 12.10 15.30
C LEU A 115 -9.37 12.02 14.25
N CYS A 116 -9.46 11.11 13.28
CA CYS A 116 -8.55 11.10 12.13
C CYS A 116 -8.69 12.37 11.28
N GLY A 117 -9.93 12.80 11.01
CA GLY A 117 -10.21 14.02 10.26
C GLY A 117 -9.63 15.27 10.95
N ASP A 118 -9.89 15.40 12.26
CA ASP A 118 -9.36 16.47 13.10
C ASP A 118 -7.82 16.48 13.07
N LEU A 119 -7.19 15.30 13.24
CA LEU A 119 -5.73 15.16 13.12
C LEU A 119 -5.20 15.62 11.75
N GLY A 120 -5.94 15.36 10.67
CA GLY A 120 -5.60 15.84 9.33
C GLY A 120 -5.53 17.37 9.25
N GLU A 121 -6.46 18.07 9.89
CA GLU A 121 -6.49 19.53 9.94
C GLU A 121 -5.30 20.11 10.73
N PHE A 122 -4.96 19.51 11.87
CA PHE A 122 -3.76 19.91 12.63
C PHE A 122 -2.47 19.60 11.88
N THR A 123 -2.43 18.46 11.17
CA THR A 123 -1.30 18.09 10.31
C THR A 123 -1.13 19.10 9.18
N HIS A 124 -2.23 19.54 8.56
CA HIS A 124 -2.22 20.60 7.56
C HIS A 124 -1.68 21.92 8.11
N THR A 125 -2.17 22.36 9.29
CA THR A 125 -1.69 23.59 9.94
C THR A 125 -0.19 23.50 10.24
N PHE A 126 0.26 22.34 10.73
CA PHE A 126 1.66 22.06 10.99
C PHE A 126 2.52 22.14 9.72
N CYS A 127 2.09 21.50 8.63
CA CYS A 127 2.82 21.45 7.35
C CYS A 127 2.82 22.79 6.60
N SER A 128 1.78 23.61 6.77
CA SER A 128 1.62 24.89 6.07
C SER A 128 2.43 26.02 6.69
N SER A 129 2.87 25.86 7.94
CA SER A 129 3.72 26.83 8.61
C SER A 129 5.10 26.93 7.97
N ASN A 130 5.69 28.13 7.97
CA ASN A 130 7.07 28.36 7.53
C ASN A 130 8.05 28.03 8.66
N MET A 131 8.00 26.80 9.17
CA MET A 131 8.90 26.39 10.24
C MET A 131 10.35 26.31 9.77
N SER A 132 11.27 26.77 10.62
CA SER A 132 12.70 26.68 10.37
C SER A 132 13.22 25.30 10.77
N PHE A 133 13.65 24.50 9.80
CA PHE A 133 14.29 23.20 10.05
C PHE A 133 15.59 23.31 10.87
N ALA A 134 16.28 24.46 10.82
CA ALA A 134 17.43 24.72 11.70
C ALA A 134 17.08 24.58 13.19
N LYS A 135 15.85 24.99 13.59
CA LYS A 135 15.34 24.79 14.95
C LYS A 135 15.12 23.31 15.31
N ILE A 136 15.12 22.39 14.36
CA ILE A 136 14.99 20.94 14.60
C ILE A 136 16.38 20.29 14.63
N PHE A 137 17.28 20.70 13.72
CA PHE A 137 18.57 20.06 13.50
C PHE A 137 19.74 20.65 14.28
N GLU A 138 19.71 21.94 14.63
CA GLU A 138 20.89 22.65 15.15
C GLU A 138 20.84 22.89 16.67
N ILE A 139 20.01 22.14 17.40
CA ILE A 139 19.81 22.26 18.86
C ILE A 139 20.92 21.57 19.69
N GLY A 140 22.14 21.50 19.17
CA GLY A 140 23.26 20.82 19.84
C GLY A 140 22.93 19.36 20.21
N LYS A 141 23.09 19.01 21.50
CA LYS A 141 22.93 17.62 22.01
C LYS A 141 21.50 17.07 21.91
N ALA A 142 20.48 17.93 21.87
CA ALA A 142 19.08 17.51 21.83
C ALA A 142 18.53 17.28 20.40
N SER A 143 19.31 17.62 19.37
CA SER A 143 18.92 17.54 17.95
C SER A 143 18.39 16.17 17.53
N ASN A 144 19.05 15.08 17.95
CA ASN A 144 18.61 13.71 17.65
C ASN A 144 17.23 13.42 18.25
N PHE A 145 17.02 13.83 19.50
CA PHE A 145 15.78 13.56 20.22
C PHE A 145 14.60 14.31 19.59
N VAL A 146 14.75 15.60 19.33
CA VAL A 146 13.70 16.42 18.70
C VAL A 146 13.42 15.96 17.27
N PHE A 147 14.47 15.63 16.50
CA PHE A 147 14.28 15.10 15.16
C PHE A 147 13.50 13.77 15.18
N ASN A 148 13.82 12.85 16.09
CA ASN A 148 13.11 11.57 16.16
C ASN A 148 11.61 11.78 16.47
N LYS A 149 11.28 12.77 17.32
CA LYS A 149 9.89 13.17 17.57
C LYS A 149 9.23 13.73 16.32
N PHE A 150 9.89 14.65 15.62
CA PHE A 150 9.42 15.21 14.35
C PHE A 150 9.19 14.12 13.30
N ALA A 151 10.19 13.25 13.06
CA ALA A 151 10.09 12.13 12.14
C ALA A 151 8.94 11.20 12.51
N SER A 152 8.76 10.92 13.81
CA SER A 152 7.63 10.13 14.30
C SER A 152 6.28 10.80 14.02
N VAL A 153 6.16 12.13 14.09
CA VAL A 153 4.91 12.83 13.70
C VAL A 153 4.64 12.57 12.22
N VAL A 154 5.63 12.85 11.35
CA VAL A 154 5.44 12.74 9.90
C VAL A 154 5.13 11.30 9.47
N VAL A 155 5.95 10.33 9.90
CA VAL A 155 5.79 8.91 9.57
C VAL A 155 4.47 8.37 10.09
N LYS A 156 4.15 8.59 11.37
CA LYS A 156 2.90 8.06 11.93
C LYS A 156 1.66 8.75 11.36
N SER A 157 1.74 10.04 11.02
CA SER A 157 0.63 10.72 10.34
C SER A 157 0.37 10.11 8.96
N LEU A 158 1.41 9.70 8.23
CA LEU A 158 1.27 8.91 7.00
C LEU A 158 0.67 7.52 7.28
N GLU A 159 1.18 6.80 8.28
CA GLU A 159 0.69 5.46 8.67
C GLU A 159 -0.81 5.47 9.04
N VAL A 160 -1.27 6.46 9.81
CA VAL A 160 -2.68 6.58 10.24
C VAL A 160 -3.65 6.55 9.05
N LEU A 161 -3.24 7.13 7.92
CA LEU A 161 -4.05 7.23 6.71
C LEU A 161 -4.25 5.88 6.01
N ILE A 162 -3.31 4.96 6.18
CA ILE A 162 -3.33 3.62 5.57
C ILE A 162 -3.70 2.51 6.55
N ILE A 163 -3.98 2.77 7.82
CA ILE A 163 -4.57 1.76 8.71
C ILE A 163 -6.00 1.44 8.25
N ASP A 164 -6.40 0.16 8.24
CA ASP A 164 -7.75 -0.23 7.84
C ASP A 164 -8.81 0.44 8.73
N LYS A 165 -9.81 1.05 8.10
CA LYS A 165 -10.87 1.84 8.74
C LYS A 165 -12.19 1.10 8.56
N SER A 166 -12.95 0.92 9.63
CA SER A 166 -14.42 0.70 9.57
C SER A 166 -15.21 2.00 9.34
N GLU A 167 -14.48 3.11 9.28
CA GLU A 167 -15.02 4.44 9.52
C GLU A 167 -15.82 4.96 8.32
N ASP A 168 -16.83 5.75 8.63
CA ASP A 168 -17.75 6.35 7.67
C ASP A 168 -17.02 7.14 6.57
N ALA A 169 -17.47 7.00 5.32
CA ALA A 169 -16.75 7.48 4.13
C ALA A 169 -16.49 8.99 4.16
N GLN A 170 -17.37 9.75 4.84
CA GLN A 170 -17.26 11.19 5.03
C GLN A 170 -15.96 11.66 5.72
N TYR A 171 -15.30 10.82 6.52
CA TYR A 171 -14.05 11.17 7.22
C TYR A 171 -12.78 10.70 6.49
N ILE A 172 -12.95 10.06 5.32
CA ILE A 172 -11.85 9.53 4.49
C ILE A 172 -11.39 10.57 3.45
N ASP A 173 -12.27 11.49 3.04
CA ASP A 173 -12.03 12.40 1.91
C ASP A 173 -10.87 13.41 2.11
N ASN A 174 -10.44 13.67 3.35
CA ASN A 174 -9.28 14.53 3.62
C ASN A 174 -7.92 13.79 3.52
N GLY A 175 -7.92 12.49 3.24
CA GLY A 175 -6.70 11.67 3.17
C GLY A 175 -5.72 12.19 2.11
N SER A 176 -6.18 12.35 0.87
CA SER A 176 -5.33 12.83 -0.24
C SER A 176 -4.75 14.22 0.03
N PHE A 177 -5.54 15.13 0.61
CA PHE A 177 -5.08 16.46 1.00
C PHE A 177 -3.98 16.39 2.06
N THR A 178 -4.16 15.56 3.09
CA THR A 178 -3.18 15.38 4.16
C THR A 178 -1.86 14.82 3.63
N ILE A 179 -1.91 13.81 2.73
CA ILE A 179 -0.70 13.26 2.08
C ILE A 179 -0.01 14.35 1.24
N GLY A 180 -0.76 15.18 0.52
CA GLY A 180 -0.19 16.30 -0.24
C GLY A 180 0.56 17.30 0.64
N CYS A 181 0.00 17.65 1.80
CA CYS A 181 0.63 18.55 2.77
C CYS A 181 1.92 17.96 3.35
N LEU A 182 1.88 16.69 3.76
CA LEU A 182 3.05 15.98 4.26
C LEU A 182 4.13 15.82 3.18
N SER A 183 3.73 15.53 1.95
CA SER A 183 4.64 15.48 0.80
C SER A 183 5.36 16.81 0.59
N ASN A 184 4.64 17.95 0.67
CA ASN A 184 5.25 19.28 0.57
C ASN A 184 6.22 19.57 1.72
N LEU A 185 5.85 19.15 2.93
CA LEU A 185 6.72 19.29 4.08
C LEU A 185 8.02 18.47 3.93
N ILE A 186 7.91 17.22 3.49
CA ILE A 186 9.05 16.33 3.25
C ILE A 186 9.94 16.89 2.15
N TYR A 187 9.35 17.46 1.10
CA TYR A 187 10.12 18.12 0.05
C TYR A 187 10.95 19.31 0.58
N LYS A 188 10.33 20.21 1.36
CA LYS A 188 11.05 21.32 2.02
C LYS A 188 12.14 20.83 2.99
N LEU A 189 11.91 19.68 3.64
CA LEU A 189 12.92 19.05 4.49
C LEU A 189 14.15 18.62 3.67
N TYR A 190 13.94 17.98 2.52
CA TYR A 190 15.05 17.60 1.64
C TYR A 190 15.77 18.81 1.06
N ASP A 191 15.05 19.86 0.69
CA ASP A 191 15.62 21.16 0.26
C ASP A 191 16.61 21.70 1.28
N TYR A 192 16.16 21.81 2.53
CA TYR A 192 17.03 22.20 3.64
C TYR A 192 18.25 21.27 3.81
N ILE A 193 18.07 19.94 3.67
CA ILE A 193 19.18 18.99 3.81
C ILE A 193 20.22 19.17 2.69
N TYR A 194 19.80 19.38 1.45
CA TYR A 194 20.70 19.55 0.32
C TYR A 194 21.46 20.89 0.35
N ASP A 195 20.87 21.92 0.95
CA ASP A 195 21.50 23.23 1.21
C ASP A 195 22.57 23.20 2.32
N THR A 196 22.64 22.12 3.12
CA THR A 196 23.65 21.99 4.17
C THR A 196 25.01 21.51 3.65
N ASP A 197 26.07 21.75 4.44
CA ASP A 197 27.41 21.23 4.15
C ASP A 197 27.43 19.69 3.96
N SER A 198 28.38 19.18 3.18
CA SER A 198 28.41 17.76 2.79
C SER A 198 28.43 16.77 3.96
N THR A 199 29.05 17.17 5.09
CA THR A 199 29.20 16.28 6.26
C THR A 199 27.91 16.22 7.07
N LYS A 200 27.24 17.36 7.27
CA LYS A 200 25.91 17.44 7.89
C LYS A 200 24.87 16.78 7.00
N ARG A 201 24.87 17.06 5.70
CA ARG A 201 23.95 16.51 4.71
C ARG A 201 23.86 14.98 4.82
N ASN A 202 25.00 14.28 4.79
CA ASN A 202 25.00 12.81 4.85
C ASN A 202 24.37 12.27 6.16
N LYS A 203 24.59 12.94 7.29
CA LYS A 203 23.97 12.57 8.58
C LYS A 203 22.47 12.80 8.59
N LEU A 204 22.01 13.86 7.93
CA LEU A 204 20.59 14.21 7.85
C LEU A 204 19.83 13.35 6.84
N LEU A 205 20.44 13.02 5.69
CA LEU A 205 19.86 12.13 4.69
C LEU A 205 19.51 10.77 5.29
N TYR A 206 20.41 10.19 6.08
CA TYR A 206 20.14 8.94 6.80
C TYR A 206 18.89 9.02 7.68
N LYS A 207 18.78 10.10 8.45
CA LYS A 207 17.66 10.34 9.35
C LYS A 207 16.33 10.58 8.62
N ALA A 208 16.39 11.23 7.46
CA ALA A 208 15.21 11.55 6.64
C ALA A 208 14.79 10.38 5.71
N PHE A 209 15.65 9.39 5.49
CA PHE A 209 15.39 8.27 4.59
C PHE A 209 14.13 7.45 4.96
N PRO A 210 13.86 7.09 6.24
CA PRO A 210 12.63 6.42 6.62
C PRO A 210 11.37 7.26 6.32
N ILE A 211 11.47 8.59 6.47
CA ILE A 211 10.35 9.51 6.20
C ILE A 211 9.99 9.48 4.71
N LEU A 212 11.00 9.53 3.83
CA LEU A 212 10.79 9.43 2.39
C LEU A 212 10.23 8.07 1.98
N THR A 213 10.74 7.00 2.58
CA THR A 213 10.28 5.63 2.33
C THR A 213 8.80 5.50 2.67
N GLU A 214 8.35 6.01 3.82
CA GLU A 214 6.95 5.97 4.20
C GLU A 214 6.07 6.83 3.27
N LEU A 215 6.56 7.98 2.83
CA LEU A 215 5.85 8.80 1.83
C LEU A 215 5.63 8.04 0.53
N VAL A 216 6.67 7.39 0.00
CA VAL A 216 6.59 6.62 -1.25
C VAL A 216 5.59 5.46 -1.09
N LYS A 217 5.64 4.76 0.05
CA LYS A 217 4.70 3.68 0.40
C LYS A 217 3.25 4.15 0.46
N VAL A 218 2.98 5.19 1.24
CA VAL A 218 1.63 5.73 1.39
C VAL A 218 1.11 6.34 0.09
N SER A 219 1.95 7.00 -0.69
CA SER A 219 1.56 7.54 -2.01
C SER A 219 1.06 6.44 -2.95
N TYR A 220 1.73 5.29 -2.97
CA TYR A 220 1.29 4.14 -3.78
C TYR A 220 -0.01 3.53 -3.23
N ILE A 221 -0.06 3.22 -1.94
CA ILE A 221 -1.21 2.56 -1.31
C ILE A 221 -2.46 3.44 -1.47
N ALA A 222 -2.31 4.76 -1.31
CA ALA A 222 -3.39 5.72 -1.47
C ALA A 222 -3.73 6.07 -2.93
N GLY A 223 -2.97 5.59 -3.90
CA GLY A 223 -3.13 5.94 -5.31
C GLY A 223 -2.79 7.40 -5.64
N GLU A 224 -2.06 8.10 -4.76
CA GLU A 224 -1.64 9.51 -4.93
C GLU A 224 -0.20 9.58 -5.48
N VAL A 225 0.10 8.78 -6.49
CA VAL A 225 1.46 8.56 -7.01
C VAL A 225 2.10 9.82 -7.61
N GLN A 226 1.29 10.77 -8.06
CA GLN A 226 1.76 12.07 -8.58
C GLN A 226 2.53 12.88 -7.53
N LEU A 227 2.31 12.62 -6.24
CA LEU A 227 3.00 13.32 -5.16
C LEU A 227 4.50 13.02 -5.09
N ILE A 228 4.97 11.95 -5.74
CA ILE A 228 6.39 11.62 -5.80
C ILE A 228 7.12 12.23 -7.02
N GLU A 229 6.40 12.76 -8.02
CA GLU A 229 7.02 13.29 -9.27
C GLU A 229 8.03 14.40 -8.98
N LYS A 230 7.72 15.32 -8.06
CA LYS A 230 8.64 16.39 -7.63
C LYS A 230 9.94 15.92 -6.97
N PHE A 231 10.05 14.64 -6.61
CA PHE A 231 11.30 14.07 -6.08
C PHE A 231 12.10 13.30 -7.14
N LEU A 232 11.51 13.04 -8.32
CA LEU A 232 12.09 12.26 -9.41
C LEU A 232 12.73 13.13 -10.49
N ASP A 233 12.14 14.29 -10.78
CA ASP A 233 12.44 15.11 -11.97
C ASP A 233 12.80 16.56 -11.63
N ASP A 234 13.15 16.83 -10.38
CA ASP A 234 13.46 18.19 -9.95
C ASP A 234 14.88 18.61 -10.34
N GLU A 235 14.97 19.60 -11.24
CA GLU A 235 16.22 20.20 -11.70
C GLU A 235 17.05 20.82 -10.56
N THR A 236 16.41 21.13 -9.43
CA THR A 236 17.05 21.67 -8.22
C THR A 236 18.05 20.67 -7.62
N TYR A 237 17.77 19.37 -7.73
CA TYR A 237 18.64 18.31 -7.22
C TYR A 237 19.27 17.52 -8.37
N ASN A 238 20.59 17.58 -8.48
CA ASN A 238 21.34 16.77 -9.42
C ASN A 238 22.38 15.91 -8.69
N PRO A 239 22.14 14.59 -8.47
CA PRO A 239 20.97 13.80 -8.91
C PRO A 239 19.67 14.08 -8.11
N PRO A 240 18.49 13.67 -8.63
CA PRO A 240 17.22 13.82 -7.94
C PRO A 240 17.17 13.07 -6.60
N VAL A 241 16.29 13.50 -5.69
CA VAL A 241 16.15 12.91 -4.35
C VAL A 241 15.79 11.42 -4.41
N ILE A 242 14.81 11.06 -5.25
CA ILE A 242 14.49 9.66 -5.53
C ILE A 242 15.30 9.21 -6.74
N ASP A 243 16.46 8.63 -6.45
CA ASP A 243 17.31 7.92 -7.41
C ASP A 243 17.55 6.49 -6.91
N TYR A 244 17.70 5.52 -7.81
CA TYR A 244 17.93 4.12 -7.43
C TYR A 244 19.24 3.92 -6.66
N ARG A 245 20.17 4.88 -6.74
CA ARG A 245 21.44 4.89 -6.01
C ARG A 245 21.35 5.52 -4.63
N PHE A 246 20.30 6.31 -4.37
CA PHE A 246 20.14 7.08 -3.14
C PHE A 246 20.31 6.23 -1.87
N PRO A 247 19.70 5.03 -1.74
CA PRO A 247 19.91 4.19 -0.56
C PRO A 247 21.37 3.77 -0.35
N PHE A 248 22.18 3.61 -1.41
CA PHE A 248 23.61 3.30 -1.26
C PHE A 248 24.38 4.46 -0.64
N GLU A 249 24.00 5.71 -0.92
CA GLU A 249 24.60 6.89 -0.30
C GLU A 249 24.27 6.98 1.19
N VAL A 250 23.05 6.59 1.55
CA VAL A 250 22.60 6.50 2.94
C VAL A 250 23.36 5.41 3.69
N ILE A 251 23.44 4.19 3.14
CA ILE A 251 24.06 3.02 3.80
C ILE A 251 25.59 3.19 3.94
N LYS A 252 26.25 3.92 3.03
CA LYS A 252 27.70 4.21 3.15
C LYS A 252 28.06 4.88 4.49
N ASN A 253 27.13 5.62 5.07
CA ASN A 253 27.37 6.45 6.24
C ASN A 253 26.65 5.95 7.51
N SER A 254 25.77 4.95 7.40
CA SER A 254 24.94 4.48 8.52
C SER A 254 24.30 3.10 8.26
N THR A 255 23.74 2.49 9.29
CA THR A 255 22.96 1.24 9.21
C THR A 255 21.48 1.54 8.99
N VAL A 256 20.86 0.94 7.98
CA VAL A 256 19.43 1.05 7.66
C VAL A 256 18.77 -0.32 7.78
N ASP A 257 17.55 -0.36 8.31
CA ASP A 257 16.77 -1.58 8.40
C ASP A 257 16.46 -2.13 7.00
N LEU A 258 16.61 -3.45 6.86
CA LEU A 258 16.41 -4.13 5.57
C LEU A 258 14.97 -3.98 5.06
N SER A 259 13.99 -3.97 5.97
CA SER A 259 12.58 -3.73 5.63
C SER A 259 12.37 -2.35 5.00
N THR A 260 12.98 -1.30 5.54
CA THR A 260 12.91 0.05 4.98
C THR A 260 13.52 0.11 3.58
N LEU A 261 14.65 -0.57 3.34
CA LEU A 261 15.25 -0.64 2.00
C LEU A 261 14.33 -1.34 1.00
N ILE A 262 13.76 -2.47 1.40
CA ILE A 262 12.84 -3.23 0.56
C ILE A 262 11.59 -2.41 0.25
N ASP A 263 10.99 -1.76 1.25
CA ASP A 263 9.83 -0.89 1.07
C ASP A 263 10.17 0.26 0.11
N PHE A 264 11.34 0.89 0.25
CA PHE A 264 11.76 1.95 -0.67
C PHE A 264 11.84 1.45 -2.12
N TYR A 265 12.55 0.34 -2.38
CA TYR A 265 12.67 -0.18 -3.75
C TYR A 265 11.34 -0.71 -4.30
N LYS A 266 10.55 -1.42 -3.48
CA LYS A 266 9.23 -1.95 -3.83
C LYS A 266 8.29 -0.82 -4.22
N PHE A 267 8.03 0.11 -3.30
CA PHE A 267 7.03 1.14 -3.52
C PHE A 267 7.49 2.20 -4.52
N THR A 268 8.80 2.47 -4.65
CA THR A 268 9.27 3.36 -5.73
C THR A 268 9.03 2.73 -7.10
N ALA A 269 9.36 1.45 -7.29
CA ALA A 269 9.05 0.75 -8.53
C ALA A 269 7.55 0.76 -8.84
N PHE A 270 6.72 0.53 -7.83
CA PHE A 270 5.26 0.48 -7.97
C PHE A 270 4.67 1.85 -8.34
N ASN A 271 5.15 2.93 -7.71
CA ASN A 271 4.75 4.28 -8.08
C ASN A 271 5.19 4.62 -9.51
N LEU A 272 6.41 4.28 -9.92
CA LEU A 272 6.90 4.55 -11.29
C LEU A 272 6.08 3.83 -12.37
N VAL A 273 5.72 2.56 -12.13
CA VAL A 273 4.81 1.82 -13.04
C VAL A 273 3.45 2.50 -13.10
N THR A 274 2.86 2.85 -11.95
CA THR A 274 1.57 3.54 -11.88
C THR A 274 1.62 4.92 -12.58
N LEU A 275 2.66 5.71 -12.35
CA LEU A 275 2.89 7.00 -13.00
C LEU A 275 3.02 6.88 -14.52
N SER A 276 3.66 5.81 -15.00
CA SER A 276 3.79 5.56 -16.44
C SER A 276 2.44 5.33 -17.13
N LEU A 277 1.43 4.92 -16.36
CA LEU A 277 0.09 4.61 -16.82
C LEU A 277 -0.88 5.79 -16.67
N GLN A 278 -0.50 6.89 -16.01
CA GLN A 278 -1.33 8.08 -15.89
C GLN A 278 -1.45 8.80 -17.24
N GLY A 279 -2.67 8.85 -17.78
CA GLY A 279 -2.99 9.48 -19.06
C GLY A 279 -3.12 8.47 -20.22
N PRO A 280 -3.34 8.98 -21.45
CA PRO A 280 -3.61 8.12 -22.61
C PRO A 280 -2.37 7.41 -23.15
N VAL A 281 -1.18 7.98 -22.97
CA VAL A 281 0.09 7.46 -23.48
C VAL A 281 0.95 6.95 -22.35
N ILE A 282 1.63 5.82 -22.56
CA ILE A 282 2.55 5.24 -21.59
C ILE A 282 3.82 6.11 -21.50
N LYS A 283 4.11 6.66 -20.31
CA LYS A 283 5.34 7.45 -20.09
C LYS A 283 6.55 6.53 -19.96
N LYS A 284 7.22 6.24 -21.08
CA LYS A 284 8.38 5.33 -21.16
C LYS A 284 9.52 5.69 -20.19
N THR A 285 9.77 6.98 -19.96
CA THR A 285 10.81 7.47 -19.03
C THR A 285 10.66 6.90 -17.61
N GLN A 286 9.43 6.79 -17.10
CA GLN A 286 9.20 6.25 -15.76
C GLN A 286 9.31 4.72 -15.72
N LEU A 287 8.93 4.01 -16.80
CA LEU A 287 9.18 2.57 -16.93
C LEU A 287 10.68 2.26 -16.95
N ASP A 288 11.46 3.01 -17.73
CA ASP A 288 12.91 2.82 -17.82
C ASP A 288 13.59 3.00 -16.46
N ARG A 289 13.12 3.95 -15.64
CA ARG A 289 13.57 4.10 -14.25
C ARG A 289 13.16 2.91 -13.39
N ALA A 290 11.92 2.46 -13.47
CA ALA A 290 11.39 1.35 -12.67
C ALA A 290 12.22 0.06 -12.82
N LYS A 291 12.79 -0.17 -14.01
CA LYS A 291 13.69 -1.30 -14.30
C LYS A 291 14.81 -1.46 -13.28
N PHE A 292 15.46 -0.36 -12.88
CA PHE A 292 16.58 -0.41 -11.92
C PHE A 292 16.11 -0.78 -10.52
N TYR A 293 14.98 -0.24 -10.08
CA TYR A 293 14.38 -0.56 -8.79
C TYR A 293 13.98 -2.03 -8.72
N PHE A 294 13.33 -2.58 -9.76
CA PHE A 294 13.01 -4.01 -9.81
C PHE A 294 14.26 -4.88 -9.81
N LYS A 295 15.31 -4.51 -10.58
CA LYS A 295 16.56 -5.27 -10.62
C LYS A 295 17.21 -5.36 -9.23
N ILE A 296 17.24 -4.26 -8.47
CA ILE A 296 17.76 -4.25 -7.11
C ILE A 296 16.83 -5.04 -6.18
N LEU A 297 15.52 -4.83 -6.28
CA LEU A 297 14.53 -5.53 -5.46
C LEU A 297 14.65 -7.06 -5.58
N PHE A 298 14.74 -7.59 -6.80
CA PHE A 298 14.90 -9.04 -7.01
C PHE A 298 16.31 -9.59 -6.66
N SER A 299 17.27 -8.71 -6.38
CA SER A 299 18.59 -9.11 -5.88
C SER A 299 18.57 -9.41 -4.38
N PHE A 300 17.53 -9.01 -3.64
CA PHE A 300 17.40 -9.35 -2.22
C PHE A 300 17.15 -10.86 -2.05
N PRO A 301 17.97 -11.58 -1.25
CA PRO A 301 17.88 -13.03 -1.09
C PRO A 301 16.51 -13.51 -0.58
N ASN A 302 15.87 -12.74 0.29
CA ASN A 302 14.55 -13.03 0.87
C ASN A 302 13.38 -12.90 -0.12
N LEU A 303 13.62 -12.40 -1.35
CA LEU A 303 12.61 -12.28 -2.40
C LEU A 303 12.69 -13.40 -3.45
N LYS A 304 13.60 -14.36 -3.30
CA LYS A 304 13.69 -15.53 -4.18
C LYS A 304 12.41 -16.35 -4.14
N THR A 305 11.86 -16.66 -5.32
CA THR A 305 10.61 -17.44 -5.46
C THR A 305 10.68 -18.81 -4.80
N SER A 306 11.87 -19.42 -4.73
CA SER A 306 12.11 -20.72 -4.10
C SER A 306 11.73 -20.75 -2.61
N LEU A 307 11.84 -19.62 -1.91
CA LEU A 307 11.50 -19.51 -0.48
C LEU A 307 10.00 -19.62 -0.22
N TYR A 308 9.18 -19.35 -1.23
CA TYR A 308 7.72 -19.31 -1.15
C TYR A 308 7.05 -20.53 -1.78
N ARG A 309 7.79 -21.36 -2.53
CA ARG A 309 7.28 -22.60 -3.16
C ARG A 309 7.13 -23.79 -2.18
N GLN A 310 7.79 -23.74 -1.01
CA GLN A 310 7.83 -24.88 -0.08
C GLN A 310 6.54 -25.06 0.75
N SER A 311 5.60 -24.12 0.70
CA SER A 311 4.33 -24.23 1.43
C SER A 311 3.37 -25.29 0.86
N GLU A 312 3.67 -25.89 -0.31
CA GLU A 312 2.75 -26.79 -1.03
C GLU A 312 2.76 -28.26 -0.57
N VAL A 313 3.73 -28.72 0.23
CA VAL A 313 3.99 -30.18 0.40
C VAL A 313 3.63 -30.73 1.78
N THR A 314 3.25 -29.91 2.76
CA THR A 314 2.95 -30.43 4.11
C THR A 314 1.60 -29.96 4.62
N ASN A 315 0.68 -30.93 4.81
CA ASN A 315 -0.38 -30.83 5.80
C ASN A 315 0.23 -30.32 7.11
N LYS A 316 -0.06 -29.06 7.48
CA LYS A 316 -0.05 -28.54 8.86
C LYS A 316 -0.32 -27.03 8.85
N LEU A 317 -1.54 -26.66 9.27
CA LEU A 317 -1.93 -25.31 9.70
C LEU A 317 -0.95 -24.71 10.75
N GLU A 318 -0.20 -25.57 11.46
CA GLU A 318 0.80 -25.19 12.47
C GLU A 318 2.19 -24.86 11.91
N VAL A 319 2.54 -25.31 10.69
CA VAL A 319 3.86 -25.07 10.08
C VAL A 319 3.85 -23.82 9.20
N GLU A 320 2.72 -23.50 8.56
CA GLU A 320 2.58 -22.25 7.79
C GLU A 320 2.62 -21.01 8.69
N SER A 321 1.95 -21.06 9.86
CA SER A 321 1.97 -19.96 10.83
C SER A 321 3.38 -19.69 11.38
N GLN A 322 4.18 -20.73 11.62
CA GLN A 322 5.59 -20.59 12.04
C GLN A 322 6.51 -20.11 10.91
N LEU A 323 6.28 -20.53 9.66
CA LEU A 323 7.07 -20.09 8.50
C LEU A 323 6.72 -18.68 8.01
N GLU A 324 5.51 -18.19 8.26
CA GLU A 324 5.12 -16.79 7.99
C GLU A 324 5.75 -15.82 8.98
N GLU A 325 5.90 -16.19 10.26
CA GLU A 325 6.54 -15.37 11.29
C GLU A 325 8.04 -15.11 11.02
N ASP A 326 8.73 -16.04 10.34
CA ASP A 326 10.17 -15.93 10.01
C ASP A 326 10.44 -15.18 8.68
N ARG A 327 9.42 -14.89 7.86
CA ARG A 327 9.58 -14.22 6.57
C ARG A 327 9.49 -12.71 6.72
N LEU A 328 10.51 -12.00 6.24
CA LEU A 328 10.52 -10.53 6.19
C LEU A 328 9.38 -9.94 5.33
N ILE A 329 8.87 -10.71 4.36
CA ILE A 329 7.81 -10.31 3.43
C ILE A 329 6.81 -11.46 3.32
N SER A 330 5.54 -11.16 3.49
CA SER A 330 4.43 -12.12 3.39
C SER A 330 4.25 -12.67 1.98
N LEU A 331 3.52 -13.79 1.84
CA LEU A 331 3.20 -14.35 0.52
C LEU A 331 2.41 -13.34 -0.35
N ASN A 332 1.44 -12.65 0.25
CA ASN A 332 0.62 -11.65 -0.46
C ASN A 332 1.48 -10.51 -1.01
N GLU A 333 2.36 -9.94 -0.19
CA GLU A 333 3.27 -8.89 -0.65
C GLU A 333 4.23 -9.40 -1.74
N ARG A 334 4.65 -10.67 -1.67
CA ARG A 334 5.48 -11.28 -2.70
C ARG A 334 4.71 -11.47 -4.01
N GLN A 335 3.43 -11.84 -3.95
CA GLN A 335 2.54 -11.92 -5.12
C GLN A 335 2.34 -10.55 -5.78
N GLU A 336 2.14 -9.49 -4.98
CA GLU A 336 2.08 -8.11 -5.49
C GLU A 336 3.36 -7.72 -6.24
N ILE A 337 4.54 -8.02 -5.69
CA ILE A 337 5.83 -7.75 -6.34
C ILE A 337 5.93 -8.45 -7.70
N SER A 338 5.50 -9.72 -7.77
CA SER A 338 5.46 -10.44 -9.04
C SER A 338 4.50 -9.80 -10.04
N LEU A 339 3.28 -9.45 -9.61
CA LEU A 339 2.30 -8.82 -10.48
C LEU A 339 2.85 -7.53 -11.07
N MET A 340 3.34 -6.63 -10.22
CA MET A 340 3.85 -5.33 -10.64
C MET A 340 5.05 -5.45 -11.59
N TYR A 341 5.94 -6.42 -11.36
CA TYR A 341 7.04 -6.69 -12.29
C TYR A 341 6.56 -7.25 -13.63
N ILE A 342 5.57 -8.16 -13.63
CA ILE A 342 5.01 -8.71 -14.86
C ILE A 342 4.34 -7.62 -15.68
N LEU A 343 3.53 -6.76 -15.05
CA LEU A 343 2.92 -5.61 -15.70
C LEU A 343 3.98 -4.66 -16.26
N PHE A 344 5.00 -4.32 -15.47
CA PHE A 344 6.15 -3.56 -15.94
C PHE A 344 6.80 -4.17 -17.18
N TYR A 345 7.09 -5.48 -17.18
CA TYR A 345 7.72 -6.16 -18.30
C TYR A 345 6.85 -6.09 -19.56
N LEU A 346 5.55 -6.37 -19.43
CA LEU A 346 4.59 -6.34 -20.54
C LEU A 346 4.38 -4.93 -21.11
N LEU A 347 4.35 -3.91 -20.25
CA LEU A 347 4.25 -2.50 -20.67
C LEU A 347 5.52 -1.99 -21.35
N ASN A 348 6.66 -2.63 -21.08
CA ASN A 348 7.97 -2.24 -21.60
C ASN A 348 8.40 -3.02 -22.86
N LEU A 349 7.51 -3.84 -23.43
CA LEU A 349 7.81 -4.64 -24.62
C LEU A 349 8.06 -3.75 -25.84
N GLU A 350 9.14 -4.05 -26.56
CA GLU A 350 9.50 -3.36 -27.80
C GLU A 350 9.44 -4.29 -29.02
N ASN A 351 9.53 -5.60 -28.79
CA ASN A 351 9.49 -6.63 -29.82
C ASN A 351 8.69 -7.85 -29.35
N LEU A 352 7.95 -8.47 -30.26
CA LEU A 352 7.19 -9.70 -29.97
C LEU A 352 8.11 -10.88 -29.57
N ASN A 353 9.35 -10.88 -30.09
CA ASN A 353 10.34 -11.91 -29.80
C ASN A 353 10.63 -12.03 -28.29
N ASP A 354 10.53 -10.92 -27.55
CA ASP A 354 10.73 -10.84 -26.10
C ASP A 354 9.65 -11.60 -25.31
N LEU A 355 8.56 -12.01 -25.97
CA LEU A 355 7.53 -12.90 -25.41
C LEU A 355 7.60 -14.33 -25.93
N THR A 356 8.18 -14.56 -27.11
CA THR A 356 8.42 -15.91 -27.62
C THR A 356 9.58 -16.59 -26.87
N ASN A 357 10.61 -15.82 -26.54
CA ASN A 357 11.79 -16.26 -25.78
C ASN A 357 12.04 -15.29 -24.62
N PRO A 358 11.13 -15.22 -23.64
CA PRO A 358 11.25 -14.25 -22.56
C PRO A 358 12.40 -14.58 -21.61
N ASP A 359 12.88 -13.56 -20.90
CA ASP A 359 13.88 -13.74 -19.86
C ASP A 359 13.42 -14.80 -18.83
N THR A 360 14.38 -15.61 -18.36
CA THR A 360 14.16 -16.64 -17.35
C THR A 360 13.56 -16.03 -16.08
N HIS A 361 13.95 -14.80 -15.74
CA HIS A 361 13.36 -14.11 -14.59
C HIS A 361 11.86 -13.85 -14.79
N PHE A 362 11.44 -13.34 -15.96
CA PHE A 362 10.02 -13.13 -16.28
C PHE A 362 9.21 -14.42 -16.19
N ASN A 363 9.69 -15.50 -16.84
CA ASN A 363 9.05 -16.81 -16.77
C ASN A 363 8.88 -17.31 -15.33
N ASN A 364 9.92 -17.16 -14.50
CA ASN A 364 9.87 -17.57 -13.11
C ASN A 364 8.84 -16.78 -12.30
N GLN A 365 8.67 -15.48 -12.56
CA GLN A 365 7.64 -14.66 -11.90
C GLN A 365 6.23 -15.04 -12.35
N VAL A 366 6.01 -15.25 -13.66
CA VAL A 366 4.70 -15.69 -14.20
C VAL A 366 4.30 -17.04 -13.61
N GLN A 367 5.21 -18.03 -13.62
CA GLN A 367 4.92 -19.34 -13.06
C GLN A 367 4.68 -19.28 -11.55
N PHE A 368 5.51 -18.53 -10.81
CA PHE A 368 5.32 -18.34 -9.38
C PHE A 368 3.94 -17.76 -9.08
N LEU A 369 3.55 -16.65 -9.72
CA LEU A 369 2.30 -15.96 -9.42
C LEU A 369 1.08 -16.82 -9.78
N ILE A 370 1.10 -17.51 -10.93
CA ILE A 370 0.00 -18.41 -11.33
C ILE A 370 -0.18 -19.51 -10.28
N VAL A 371 0.92 -20.14 -9.86
CA VAL A 371 0.86 -21.26 -8.91
C VAL A 371 0.42 -20.74 -7.53
N SER A 372 1.11 -19.74 -6.98
CA SER A 372 0.83 -19.24 -5.63
C SER A 372 -0.59 -18.69 -5.50
N LEU A 373 -1.07 -17.92 -6.49
CA LEU A 373 -2.40 -17.32 -6.44
C LEU A 373 -3.50 -18.38 -6.65
N SER A 374 -3.27 -19.39 -7.49
CA SER A 374 -4.20 -20.52 -7.63
C SER A 374 -4.31 -21.30 -6.32
N SER A 375 -3.20 -21.54 -5.62
CA SER A 375 -3.21 -22.20 -4.31
C SER A 375 -3.95 -21.38 -3.26
N SER A 376 -3.74 -20.06 -3.21
CA SER A 376 -4.50 -19.16 -2.32
C SER A 376 -6.00 -19.19 -2.62
N ILE A 377 -6.40 -19.19 -3.90
CA ILE A 377 -7.80 -19.30 -4.34
C ILE A 377 -8.41 -20.64 -3.90
N SER A 378 -7.71 -21.76 -4.11
CA SER A 378 -8.19 -23.09 -3.71
C SER A 378 -8.38 -23.16 -2.19
N TRP A 379 -7.44 -22.63 -1.42
CA TRP A 379 -7.55 -22.57 0.03
C TRP A 379 -8.74 -21.72 0.50
N ASP A 380 -8.95 -20.55 -0.11
CA ASP A 380 -10.11 -19.69 0.19
C ASP A 380 -11.44 -20.39 -0.13
N LEU A 381 -11.49 -21.18 -1.21
CA LEU A 381 -12.66 -21.96 -1.60
C LEU A 381 -12.90 -23.13 -0.63
N ASP A 382 -11.88 -23.87 -0.23
CA ASP A 382 -12.01 -24.99 0.71
C ASP A 382 -12.48 -24.48 2.09
N ASN A 383 -11.94 -23.34 2.53
CA ASN A 383 -12.41 -22.66 3.73
C ASN A 383 -13.85 -22.16 3.59
N SER A 384 -14.22 -21.58 2.45
CA SER A 384 -15.58 -21.08 2.23
C SER A 384 -16.61 -22.21 2.09
N ALA A 385 -16.25 -23.32 1.45
CA ALA A 385 -17.10 -24.49 1.24
C ALA A 385 -17.29 -25.31 2.51
N SER A 386 -16.27 -25.40 3.37
CA SER A 386 -16.38 -26.01 4.70
C SER A 386 -17.25 -25.20 5.68
N HIS A 387 -17.60 -23.95 5.35
CA HIS A 387 -18.52 -23.10 6.11
C HIS A 387 -19.99 -23.20 5.67
N SER A 388 -20.28 -23.78 4.50
CA SER A 388 -21.65 -24.05 4.03
C SER A 388 -22.09 -25.45 4.43
N GLY A 389 -23.09 -25.55 5.32
CA GLY A 389 -23.56 -26.78 5.92
C GLY A 389 -23.76 -27.95 4.96
N SER A 390 -22.90 -28.95 5.09
CA SER A 390 -23.09 -30.30 4.55
C SER A 390 -24.19 -31.04 5.32
N HIS A 391 -25.43 -30.64 5.09
CA HIS A 391 -26.62 -31.47 5.32
C HIS A 391 -27.60 -31.33 4.15
N SER A 392 -27.25 -31.92 3.02
CA SER A 392 -28.19 -32.63 2.15
C SER A 392 -27.36 -33.70 1.42
N SER A 393 -27.71 -34.99 1.36
CA SER A 393 -28.90 -35.73 1.78
C SER A 393 -28.53 -37.21 1.66
N SER A 394 -28.82 -38.04 2.68
CA SER A 394 -29.23 -39.45 2.54
C SER A 394 -29.57 -40.05 3.92
N LEU A 395 -30.88 -40.17 4.18
CA LEU A 395 -31.58 -41.12 5.05
C LEU A 395 -30.74 -42.00 6.01
N ALA A 396 -30.71 -41.65 7.31
CA ALA A 396 -30.96 -42.57 8.44
C ALA A 396 -30.89 -41.80 9.77
N SER A 397 -31.87 -42.09 10.62
CA SER A 397 -32.25 -41.41 11.85
C SER A 397 -31.42 -41.78 13.10
N LEU A 398 -31.56 -40.90 14.10
CA LEU A 398 -31.45 -41.08 15.57
C LEU A 398 -30.16 -40.63 16.28
N HIS A 399 -30.37 -39.55 17.05
CA HIS A 399 -29.69 -39.12 18.28
C HIS A 399 -28.18 -38.92 18.27
N GLN A 400 -27.75 -37.65 18.13
CA GLN A 400 -26.58 -37.13 18.85
C GLN A 400 -26.81 -35.66 19.27
N PRO A 401 -26.34 -35.25 20.47
CA PRO A 401 -26.69 -33.98 21.09
C PRO A 401 -26.04 -32.81 20.35
N LEU A 402 -26.72 -31.65 20.38
CA LEU A 402 -26.26 -30.38 19.82
C LEU A 402 -24.80 -30.11 20.21
N SER A 403 -23.88 -30.34 19.26
CA SER A 403 -22.55 -29.75 19.32
C SER A 403 -22.69 -28.31 18.83
N THR A 404 -22.74 -27.39 19.78
CA THR A 404 -22.58 -25.95 19.58
C THR A 404 -21.18 -25.67 19.03
N LYS A 405 -20.95 -25.94 17.75
CA LYS A 405 -19.84 -25.34 17.03
C LYS A 405 -20.25 -23.91 16.64
N PRO A 406 -19.43 -22.90 16.96
CA PRO A 406 -19.74 -21.52 16.63
C PRO A 406 -19.86 -21.40 15.11
N GLN A 407 -21.06 -21.04 14.66
CA GLN A 407 -21.27 -20.55 13.29
C GLN A 407 -20.39 -19.31 13.13
N VAL A 408 -19.47 -19.31 12.16
CA VAL A 408 -18.74 -18.09 11.77
C VAL A 408 -19.56 -17.45 10.65
N PRO A 409 -20.30 -16.34 10.90
CA PRO A 409 -21.02 -15.65 9.85
C PRO A 409 -20.03 -14.89 8.98
N SER A 410 -20.39 -14.73 7.71
CA SER A 410 -19.67 -13.95 6.69
C SER A 410 -19.20 -12.59 7.22
N ARG A 411 -17.89 -12.50 7.53
CA ARG A 411 -17.22 -11.26 7.95
C ARG A 411 -17.43 -10.19 6.88
N ARG A 412 -18.23 -9.16 7.15
CA ARG A 412 -18.15 -7.90 6.40
C ARG A 412 -16.83 -7.24 6.78
N LYS A 413 -15.72 -7.69 6.18
CA LYS A 413 -14.43 -7.01 6.30
C LYS A 413 -14.62 -5.61 5.68
N GLN A 414 -14.75 -4.60 6.53
CA GLN A 414 -14.71 -3.21 6.12
C GLN A 414 -13.23 -2.87 5.90
N TYR A 415 -12.87 -2.56 4.66
CA TYR A 415 -11.49 -2.24 4.29
C TYR A 415 -11.37 -0.74 4.03
N ASN A 416 -10.17 -0.19 4.24
CA ASN A 416 -9.92 1.22 3.98
C ASN A 416 -9.99 1.52 2.47
N ARG A 417 -10.94 2.39 2.10
CA ARG A 417 -11.18 2.80 0.70
C ARG A 417 -9.97 3.42 0.02
N ILE A 418 -9.09 4.06 0.78
CA ILE A 418 -7.85 4.65 0.26
C ILE A 418 -6.98 3.59 -0.42
N LYS A 419 -6.94 2.37 0.12
CA LYS A 419 -6.14 1.26 -0.42
C LYS A 419 -6.66 0.69 -1.73
N PHE A 420 -7.94 0.93 -2.02
CA PHE A 420 -8.60 0.41 -3.21
C PHE A 420 -8.18 1.12 -4.50
N LYS A 421 -7.44 2.24 -4.42
CA LYS A 421 -6.94 2.99 -5.57
C LYS A 421 -5.67 2.40 -6.19
N SER A 422 -4.92 1.59 -5.43
CA SER A 422 -3.66 1.01 -5.91
C SER A 422 -3.86 -0.03 -7.02
N LEU A 423 -2.88 -0.16 -7.93
CA LEU A 423 -2.92 -1.13 -9.03
C LEU A 423 -2.96 -2.58 -8.53
N SER A 424 -2.31 -2.85 -7.39
CA SER A 424 -2.33 -4.16 -6.72
C SER A 424 -3.64 -4.49 -6.02
N SER A 425 -4.61 -3.57 -5.98
CA SER A 425 -5.92 -3.81 -5.35
C SER A 425 -6.67 -5.01 -5.93
N ILE A 426 -6.38 -5.41 -7.17
CA ILE A 426 -6.94 -6.63 -7.77
C ILE A 426 -6.55 -7.88 -6.98
N ILE A 427 -5.28 -8.06 -6.60
CA ILE A 427 -4.84 -9.23 -5.83
C ILE A 427 -5.30 -9.13 -4.37
N VAL A 428 -5.20 -7.94 -3.77
CA VAL A 428 -5.43 -7.75 -2.33
C VAL A 428 -6.93 -7.77 -1.98
N TYR A 429 -7.78 -7.23 -2.86
CA TYR A 429 -9.22 -7.06 -2.62
C TYR A 429 -10.08 -7.74 -3.68
N GLY A 430 -9.48 -8.45 -4.63
CA GLY A 430 -10.20 -9.31 -5.58
C GLY A 430 -10.83 -10.49 -4.87
N SER A 431 -12.06 -10.80 -5.26
CA SER A 431 -12.69 -12.09 -5.04
C SER A 431 -11.90 -13.19 -5.75
N TYR A 432 -12.10 -14.43 -5.34
CA TYR A 432 -11.48 -15.58 -5.99
C TYR A 432 -11.77 -15.62 -7.51
N LYS A 433 -12.98 -15.21 -7.95
CA LYS A 433 -13.34 -15.13 -9.37
C LYS A 433 -12.57 -14.04 -10.09
N GLU A 434 -12.49 -12.84 -9.51
CA GLU A 434 -11.72 -11.74 -10.09
C GLU A 434 -10.23 -12.14 -10.21
N ASN A 435 -9.64 -12.74 -9.19
CA ASN A 435 -8.24 -13.19 -9.21
C ASN A 435 -8.00 -14.32 -10.24
N LEU A 436 -8.93 -15.29 -10.34
CA LEU A 436 -8.83 -16.37 -11.31
C LEU A 436 -8.95 -15.84 -12.74
N THR A 437 -9.98 -15.05 -13.02
CA THR A 437 -10.33 -14.63 -14.38
C THR A 437 -9.47 -13.47 -14.87
N LEU A 438 -9.27 -12.43 -14.04
CA LEU A 438 -8.57 -11.21 -14.46
C LEU A 438 -7.04 -11.34 -14.34
N VAL A 439 -6.53 -12.17 -13.42
CA VAL A 439 -5.09 -12.32 -13.20
C VAL A 439 -4.58 -13.67 -13.71
N VAL A 440 -5.05 -14.79 -13.13
CA VAL A 440 -4.47 -16.12 -13.43
C VAL A 440 -4.69 -16.52 -14.89
N ASN A 441 -5.91 -16.38 -15.41
CA ASN A 441 -6.22 -16.76 -16.79
C ASN A 441 -5.51 -15.88 -17.81
N PHE A 442 -5.43 -14.56 -17.57
CA PHE A 442 -4.62 -13.66 -18.39
C PHE A 442 -3.14 -14.09 -18.42
N LEU A 443 -2.54 -14.39 -17.26
CA LEU A 443 -1.13 -14.78 -17.17
C LEU A 443 -0.82 -16.14 -17.80
N LYS A 444 -1.79 -17.06 -17.90
CA LYS A 444 -1.60 -18.38 -18.54
C LYS A 444 -1.24 -18.26 -20.02
N HIS A 445 -1.61 -17.16 -20.69
CA HIS A 445 -1.26 -16.90 -22.08
C HIS A 445 0.24 -16.59 -22.28
N PHE A 446 0.94 -16.16 -21.23
CA PHE A 446 2.37 -15.85 -21.28
C PHE A 446 3.25 -17.01 -20.78
N LYS A 447 2.67 -18.20 -20.56
CA LYS A 447 3.49 -19.39 -20.30
C LYS A 447 4.26 -19.78 -21.57
N PRO A 448 5.47 -20.37 -21.42
CA PRO A 448 6.22 -20.88 -22.55
C PRO A 448 5.35 -21.76 -23.46
N ASN A 449 5.47 -21.55 -24.78
CA ASN A 449 4.73 -22.27 -25.83
C ASN A 449 3.19 -22.10 -25.81
N ARG A 450 2.65 -21.06 -25.15
CA ARG A 450 1.21 -20.78 -25.11
C ARG A 450 0.82 -19.38 -25.62
N LEU A 451 1.78 -18.64 -26.19
CA LEU A 451 1.54 -17.29 -26.70
C LEU A 451 0.65 -17.36 -27.94
N ASP A 452 -0.58 -16.86 -27.81
CA ASP A 452 -1.53 -16.68 -28.90
C ASP A 452 -2.13 -15.27 -28.79
N VAL A 453 -1.55 -14.33 -29.53
CA VAL A 453 -1.94 -12.91 -29.45
C VAL A 453 -3.38 -12.67 -29.91
N PRO A 454 -3.86 -13.23 -31.04
CA PRO A 454 -5.28 -13.14 -31.41
C PRO A 454 -6.23 -13.58 -30.29
N VAL A 455 -5.94 -14.69 -29.60
CA VAL A 455 -6.77 -15.16 -28.47
C VAL A 455 -6.70 -14.22 -27.27
N ILE A 456 -5.52 -13.65 -26.97
CA ILE A 456 -5.39 -12.65 -25.89
C ILE A 456 -6.26 -11.43 -26.23
N VAL A 457 -6.18 -10.95 -27.47
CA VAL A 457 -6.93 -9.79 -27.98
C VAL A 457 -8.44 -10.03 -27.89
N SER A 458 -8.94 -11.19 -28.34
CA SER A 458 -10.38 -11.48 -28.32
C SER A 458 -10.94 -11.66 -26.91
N ASN A 459 -10.14 -12.24 -26.01
CA ASN A 459 -10.63 -12.59 -24.67
C ASN A 459 -10.51 -11.45 -23.64
N HIS A 460 -9.66 -10.45 -23.90
CA HIS A 460 -9.34 -9.38 -22.93
C HIS A 460 -9.61 -7.97 -23.47
N ALA A 461 -10.36 -7.83 -24.56
CA ALA A 461 -10.79 -6.53 -25.06
C ALA A 461 -11.84 -5.90 -24.13
N LEU A 462 -11.59 -4.65 -23.70
CA LEU A 462 -12.50 -3.88 -22.83
C LEU A 462 -13.84 -3.52 -23.49
N ARG A 463 -13.85 -3.35 -24.81
CA ARG A 463 -15.06 -3.03 -25.58
C ARG A 463 -15.38 -4.22 -26.47
N PRO A 464 -16.48 -4.97 -26.21
CA PRO A 464 -16.98 -5.92 -27.21
C PRO A 464 -17.38 -5.14 -28.46
N GLU A 465 -17.15 -5.72 -29.64
CA GLU A 465 -17.75 -5.21 -30.86
C GLU A 465 -19.28 -5.42 -30.79
N ASP A 466 -20.04 -4.53 -31.43
CA ASP A 466 -21.51 -4.55 -31.40
C ASP A 466 -22.05 -5.93 -31.84
N GLY A 467 -22.54 -6.74 -30.89
CA GLY A 467 -23.17 -8.04 -31.14
C GLY A 467 -22.43 -9.28 -30.61
N ALA A 468 -21.26 -9.14 -30.01
CA ALA A 468 -20.59 -10.26 -29.32
C ALA A 468 -21.18 -10.50 -27.92
N ASN A 469 -21.38 -11.78 -27.54
CA ASN A 469 -21.80 -12.16 -26.20
C ASN A 469 -20.74 -11.72 -25.17
N GLU A 470 -21.17 -11.27 -23.98
CA GLU A 470 -20.25 -10.94 -22.89
C GLU A 470 -19.37 -12.16 -22.53
N ASN A 471 -18.06 -12.03 -22.71
CA ASN A 471 -17.10 -13.04 -22.27
C ASN A 471 -16.91 -12.98 -20.74
N GLU A 472 -16.44 -14.07 -20.12
CA GLU A 472 -16.25 -14.18 -18.66
C GLU A 472 -15.39 -13.04 -18.07
N PHE A 473 -14.43 -12.54 -18.85
CA PHE A 473 -13.61 -11.36 -18.53
C PHE A 473 -14.47 -10.09 -18.39
N GLN A 474 -15.33 -9.80 -19.37
CA GLN A 474 -16.22 -8.63 -19.38
C GLN A 474 -17.27 -8.72 -18.27
N HIS A 475 -17.84 -9.90 -18.07
CA HIS A 475 -18.76 -10.15 -16.95
C HIS A 475 -18.06 -9.92 -15.60
N SER A 476 -16.78 -10.30 -15.46
CA SER A 476 -16.03 -10.04 -14.23
C SER A 476 -15.80 -8.53 -14.03
N ILE A 477 -15.57 -7.77 -15.10
CA ILE A 477 -15.40 -6.31 -15.06
C ILE A 477 -16.71 -5.59 -14.72
N SER A 478 -17.83 -5.99 -15.32
CA SER A 478 -19.14 -5.35 -15.09
C SER A 478 -19.63 -5.49 -13.65
N ASN A 479 -19.11 -6.48 -12.91
CA ASN A 479 -19.39 -6.69 -11.49
C ASN A 479 -18.48 -5.87 -10.55
N ILE A 480 -17.45 -5.20 -11.08
CA ILE A 480 -16.59 -4.31 -10.27
C ILE A 480 -17.32 -2.99 -10.08
N ASP A 481 -17.56 -2.61 -8.83
CA ASP A 481 -18.01 -1.26 -8.48
C ASP A 481 -16.84 -0.26 -8.64
N PRO A 482 -16.87 0.64 -9.65
CA PRO A 482 -15.76 1.56 -9.93
C PRO A 482 -15.57 2.61 -8.84
N GLN A 483 -16.65 3.00 -8.16
CA GLN A 483 -16.60 4.00 -7.09
C GLN A 483 -15.99 3.41 -5.82
N ARG A 484 -16.25 2.12 -5.57
CA ARG A 484 -15.69 1.42 -4.43
C ARG A 484 -14.28 0.88 -4.70
N TYR A 485 -13.99 0.35 -5.88
CA TYR A 485 -12.70 -0.29 -6.19
C TYR A 485 -12.01 0.31 -7.42
N PRO A 486 -11.63 1.60 -7.38
CA PRO A 486 -11.07 2.31 -8.53
C PRO A 486 -9.77 1.69 -9.06
N GLY A 487 -8.93 1.12 -8.20
CA GLY A 487 -7.67 0.48 -8.58
C GLY A 487 -7.86 -0.83 -9.35
N LYS A 488 -8.99 -1.53 -9.17
CA LYS A 488 -9.32 -2.72 -9.98
C LYS A 488 -9.65 -2.31 -11.41
N ILE A 489 -10.39 -1.21 -11.58
CA ILE A 489 -10.66 -0.63 -12.90
C ILE A 489 -9.35 -0.18 -13.55
N PHE A 490 -8.49 0.50 -12.79
CA PHE A 490 -7.18 0.91 -13.27
C PHE A 490 -6.28 -0.27 -13.69
N TYR A 491 -6.38 -1.41 -12.99
CA TYR A 491 -5.73 -2.65 -13.42
C TYR A 491 -6.26 -3.17 -14.76
N VAL A 492 -7.58 -3.17 -14.95
CA VAL A 492 -8.19 -3.60 -16.21
C VAL A 492 -7.81 -2.67 -17.37
N GLU A 493 -7.78 -1.35 -17.15
CA GLU A 493 -7.27 -0.37 -18.12
C GLU A 493 -5.79 -0.63 -18.47
N THR A 494 -5.01 -1.11 -17.50
CA THR A 494 -3.62 -1.51 -17.72
C THR A 494 -3.52 -2.75 -18.60
N ILE A 495 -4.40 -3.75 -18.40
CA ILE A 495 -4.50 -4.91 -19.29
C ILE A 495 -4.84 -4.46 -20.71
N ASP A 496 -5.81 -3.56 -20.89
CA ASP A 496 -6.16 -3.05 -22.21
C ASP A 496 -4.97 -2.39 -22.90
N LYS A 497 -4.21 -1.53 -22.20
CA LYS A 497 -2.97 -0.95 -22.72
C LYS A 497 -1.96 -2.02 -23.15
N ILE A 498 -1.80 -3.09 -22.39
CA ILE A 498 -0.95 -4.23 -22.76
C ILE A 498 -1.48 -4.91 -24.03
N VAL A 499 -2.78 -5.16 -24.13
CA VAL A 499 -3.41 -5.73 -25.34
C VAL A 499 -3.15 -4.83 -26.56
N GLN A 500 -3.24 -3.50 -26.42
CA GLN A 500 -2.92 -2.57 -27.50
C GLN A 500 -1.44 -2.63 -27.91
N ILE A 501 -0.51 -2.74 -26.95
CA ILE A 501 0.92 -2.97 -27.25
C ILE A 501 1.07 -4.25 -28.07
N LEU A 502 0.43 -5.36 -27.65
CA LEU A 502 0.53 -6.64 -28.35
C LEU A 502 -0.01 -6.55 -29.78
N LYS A 503 -1.13 -5.83 -30.02
CA LYS A 503 -1.65 -5.59 -31.38
C LYS A 503 -0.61 -4.88 -32.25
N VAL A 504 -0.06 -3.77 -31.75
CA VAL A 504 0.94 -2.96 -32.47
C VAL A 504 2.21 -3.77 -32.73
N LEU A 505 2.72 -4.51 -31.74
CA LEU A 505 3.92 -5.33 -31.88
C LEU A 505 3.73 -6.51 -32.83
N THR A 506 2.53 -7.11 -32.86
CA THR A 506 2.21 -8.18 -33.82
C THR A 506 2.28 -7.65 -35.24
N VAL A 507 1.72 -6.46 -35.47
CA VAL A 507 1.70 -5.83 -36.81
C VAL A 507 3.11 -5.43 -37.22
N LYS A 508 3.88 -4.83 -36.30
CA LYS A 508 5.30 -4.55 -36.50
C LYS A 508 6.05 -5.84 -36.89
N HIS A 509 5.85 -6.93 -36.15
CA HIS A 509 6.50 -8.21 -36.44
C HIS A 509 6.10 -8.78 -37.81
N LEU A 510 4.83 -8.71 -38.19
CA LEU A 510 4.34 -9.17 -39.51
C LEU A 510 4.93 -8.33 -40.65
N VAL A 511 5.05 -7.01 -40.46
CA VAL A 511 5.71 -6.11 -41.41
C VAL A 511 7.19 -6.45 -41.54
N ASP A 512 7.89 -6.63 -40.41
CA ASP A 512 9.33 -6.88 -40.37
C ASP A 512 9.71 -8.25 -40.95
N THR A 513 8.85 -9.27 -40.79
CA THR A 513 9.11 -10.65 -41.24
C THR A 513 8.55 -10.98 -42.62
N GLY A 514 7.38 -10.46 -42.98
CA GLY A 514 6.69 -10.76 -44.25
C GLY A 514 6.79 -9.66 -45.30
N GLY A 515 7.16 -8.43 -44.93
CA GLY A 515 7.06 -7.24 -45.78
C GLY A 515 5.62 -6.72 -45.93
N PHE A 516 5.47 -5.41 -46.15
CA PHE A 516 4.17 -4.72 -46.20
C PHE A 516 3.15 -5.33 -47.19
N ASN A 517 3.63 -5.99 -48.26
CA ASN A 517 2.78 -6.48 -49.34
C ASN A 517 2.19 -7.89 -49.11
N TYR A 518 2.60 -8.60 -48.04
CA TYR A 518 2.18 -9.98 -47.77
C TYR A 518 1.31 -10.16 -46.52
N ILE A 519 0.93 -9.09 -45.85
CA ILE A 519 0.04 -9.19 -44.69
C ILE A 519 -1.39 -9.43 -45.19
N HIS A 520 -1.87 -10.66 -45.04
CA HIS A 520 -3.25 -11.00 -45.41
C HIS A 520 -4.24 -10.15 -44.60
N LYS A 521 -5.23 -9.58 -45.30
CA LYS A 521 -6.31 -8.78 -44.68
C LYS A 521 -6.98 -9.52 -43.51
N ASN A 522 -7.20 -10.84 -43.63
CA ASN A 522 -7.78 -11.66 -42.57
C ASN A 522 -6.96 -11.67 -41.27
N THR A 523 -5.63 -11.56 -41.35
CA THR A 523 -4.75 -11.52 -40.18
C THR A 523 -4.79 -10.15 -39.51
N LEU A 524 -4.85 -9.07 -40.30
CA LEU A 524 -5.10 -7.72 -39.78
C LEU A 524 -6.50 -7.62 -39.17
N ASP A 525 -7.48 -8.27 -39.80
CA ASP A 525 -8.84 -8.32 -39.29
C ASP A 525 -8.86 -9.07 -37.95
N GLN A 526 -8.23 -10.24 -37.83
CA GLN A 526 -8.10 -10.94 -36.53
C GLN A 526 -7.37 -10.15 -35.42
N ILE A 527 -6.56 -9.15 -35.75
CA ILE A 527 -5.80 -8.35 -34.78
C ILE A 527 -6.51 -7.02 -34.46
N PHE A 528 -7.17 -6.40 -35.45
CA PHE A 528 -7.75 -5.06 -35.37
C PHE A 528 -9.26 -4.98 -35.59
N THR A 529 -9.87 -5.97 -36.26
CA THR A 529 -11.33 -6.14 -36.40
C THR A 529 -11.72 -7.53 -35.93
N CYS A 530 -11.71 -7.74 -34.61
CA CYS A 530 -12.34 -8.93 -34.03
C CYS A 530 -13.86 -8.75 -34.09
N LYS A 531 -14.40 -8.83 -35.32
CA LYS A 531 -15.85 -8.78 -35.63
C LYS A 531 -16.70 -9.57 -34.67
#